data_AF-A0A382DDX7-F1
#
_entry.id   AF-A0A382DDX7-F1
#
_cell.length_a   1.000
_cell.length_b   1.000
_cell.length_c   1.000
_cell.angle_alpha   90.00
_cell.angle_beta   90.00
_cell.angle_gamma   90.00
#
_symmetry.space_group_name_H-M   'P 1'
#
loop_
_entity.id
_entity.type
_entity.pdbx_description
1 polymer ?
#
loop_
_entity_poly.entity_id
_entity_poly.type
_entity_poly.pdbx_seq_one_letter_code
_entity_poly.pdbx_strand_id
1 'polypeptide(L)' 'MGVSLLYHLAEEGCTDILLIEKGELTSGSTWHAAG' A
#
# COMPACT_ATOMS: atom_id res chain seq x y z
N MET A 1 -3.07 0.10 4.53
CA MET A 1 -1.98 -0.74 5.08
C MET A 1 -0.99 -1.21 4.02
N GLY A 2 -1.41 -1.87 2.93
CA GLY A 2 -0.47 -2.41 1.92
C GLY A 2 0.55 -1.41 1.38
N VAL A 3 0.13 -0.17 1.08
CA VAL A 3 1.03 0.91 0.61
C VAL A 3 2.09 1.28 1.65
N SER A 4 1.75 1.36 2.94
CA SER A 4 2.69 1.70 4.01
C SER A 4 3.76 0.62 4.20
N LEU A 5 3.38 -0.65 4.11
CA LEU A 5 4.34 -1.75 4.15
C LEU A 5 5.28 -1.72 2.95
N LEU A 6 4.74 -1.55 1.73
CA LEU A 6 5.55 -1.45 0.52
C LEU A 6 6.53 -0.27 0.58
N TYR A 7 6.08 0.88 1.09
CA TYR A 7 6.92 2.07 1.27
C TYR A 7 8.14 1.79 2.16
N HIS A 8 7.94 1.21 3.35
CA HIS A 8 9.05 0.93 4.25
C HIS A 8 9.97 -0.17 3.72
N LEU A 9 9.44 -1.19 3.03
CA LEU A 9 10.29 -2.17 2.35
C LEU A 9 11.16 -1.52 1.27
N ALA A 10 10.61 -0.59 0.51
CA ALA A 10 11.37 0.16 -0.49
C ALA A 10 12.45 1.05 0.16
N GLU A 11 12.14 1.74 1.27
CA GLU A 11 13.11 2.54 2.03
C GLU A 11 14.28 1.70 2.57
N GLU A 12 14.00 0.47 3.04
CA GLU A 12 15.02 -0.47 3.52
C GLU A 12 15.81 -1.15 2.37
N GLY A 13 15.57 -0.73 1.13
CA GLY A 13 16.33 -1.19 -0.04
C GLY A 13 15.83 -2.50 -0.65
N CYS A 14 14.64 -3.00 -0.27
CA CYS A 14 14.01 -4.09 -1.01
C CYS A 14 13.52 -3.59 -2.36
N THR A 15 14.14 -4.06 -3.44
CA THR A 15 13.84 -3.61 -4.82
C THR A 15 12.89 -4.52 -5.59
N ASP A 16 12.77 -5.79 -5.20
CA ASP A 16 11.92 -6.78 -5.88
C ASP A 16 10.59 -6.97 -5.15
N ILE A 17 9.77 -5.93 -5.15
CA ILE A 17 8.48 -5.89 -4.46
C ILE A 17 7.38 -5.35 -5.37
N LEU A 18 6.18 -5.91 -5.25
CA LEU A 18 5.01 -5.52 -6.05
C LEU A 18 3.76 -5.44 -5.16
N LEU A 19 2.99 -4.36 -5.30
CA LEU A 19 1.65 -4.24 -4.72
C LEU A 19 0.62 -4.57 -5.81
N ILE A 20 -0.26 -5.54 -5.54
CA ILE A 20 -1.40 -5.86 -6.41
C ILE A 20 -2.68 -5.45 -5.71
N GLU A 21 -3.48 -4.61 -6.37
CA GLU A 21 -4.78 -4.14 -5.89
C GLU A 21 -5.86 -4.56 -6.90
N LYS A 22 -7.05 -4.94 -6.38
CA LYS A 22 -8.18 -5.36 -7.22
C LYS A 22 -8.81 -4.17 -7.95
N GLY A 23 -8.82 -3.00 -7.31
CA GLY A 23 -9.38 -1.76 -7.83
C GLY A 23 -8.37 -0.62 -7.85
N GLU A 24 -8.82 0.56 -7.48
CA GLU A 24 -7.96 1.73 -7.31
C GLU A 24 -7.37 1.76 -5.90
N LEU A 25 -6.18 2.35 -5.74
CA LEU A 25 -5.61 2.55 -4.41
C LEU A 25 -6.62 3.31 -3.54
N THR A 26 -6.75 2.89 -2.28
CA THR A 26 -7.69 3.41 -1.27
C THR A 26 -9.17 3.04 -1.46
N SER A 27 -9.57 2.38 -2.54
CA SER A 27 -10.99 2.06 -2.82
C SER A 27 -11.64 1.07 -1.83
N GLY A 28 -10.84 0.44 -0.95
CA GLY A 28 -11.31 -0.39 0.17
C GLY A 28 -11.78 0.44 1.37
N SER A 29 -11.59 -0.06 2.60
CA SER A 29 -12.05 0.66 3.80
C SER A 29 -11.33 1.97 4.10
N THR A 30 -10.22 2.23 3.41
CA THR A 30 -9.37 3.41 3.65
C THR A 30 -10.04 4.72 3.24
N TRP A 31 -10.78 4.78 2.13
CA TRP A 31 -11.38 6.05 1.68
C TRP A 31 -12.48 6.58 2.60
N HIS A 32 -13.19 5.70 3.30
CA HIS A 32 -14.31 6.05 4.17
C HIS A 32 -13.96 5.98 5.66
N ALA A 33 -12.69 5.79 6.01
CA ALA A 33 -12.24 5.90 7.39
C ALA A 33 -12.26 7.38 7.81
N ALA A 34 -12.67 7.65 9.05
CA ALA A 34 -12.64 9.00 9.61
C ALA A 34 -11.20 9.45 10.02
N GLY A 35 -10.22 8.55 9.92
CA GLY A 35 -8.86 8.71 10.45
C GLY A 35 -8.49 7.50 11.30
#